data_AF-A0A8D2NBW1-F1
#
_entry.id   AF-A0A8D2NBW1-F1
#
_cell.length_a   1.000
_cell.length_b   1.000
_cell.length_c   1.000
_cell.angle_alpha   90.00
_cell.angle_beta   90.00
_cell.angle_gamma   90.00
#
_symmetry.space_group_name_H-M   'P 1'
#
loop_
_entity.id
_entity.type
_entity.pdbx_description
1 polymer ?
#
loop_
_entity_poly.entity_id
_entity_poly.type
_entity_poly.pdbx_seq_one_letter_code
_entity_poly.pdbx_strand_id
1 'polypeptide(L)' 'MKGFFIKYNSEFLLEGMPFRILGGSMHYFRVPREYWEDRMLKMRACGLNTLTTEVAETC' A
#
# COMPACT_ATOMS: atom_id res chain seq x y z
N MET A 1 -6.42 -13.54 -0.34
CA MET A 1 -5.13 -13.41 -1.04
C MET A 1 -4.02 -13.40 -0.01
N LYS A 2 -3.16 -14.41 0.01
CA LYS A 2 -1.89 -14.38 0.76
C LYS A 2 -0.77 -14.29 -0.26
N GLY A 3 -0.37 -13.06 -0.61
CA GLY A 3 0.84 -12.83 -1.37
C GLY A 3 2.03 -12.90 -0.42
N PHE A 4 2.97 -13.80 -0.65
CA PHE A 4 4.22 -13.86 0.11
C PHE A 4 5.26 -13.00 -0.59
N PHE A 5 5.88 -12.09 0.17
CA PHE A 5 7.03 -11.34 -0.28
C PHE A 5 8.30 -12.01 0.22
N ILE A 6 9.23 -12.30 -0.69
CA ILE A 6 10.55 -12.83 -0.35
C ILE A 6 11.57 -11.77 -0.75
N LYS A 7 12.45 -11.38 0.18
CA LYS A 7 13.60 -10.55 -0.14
C LYS A 7 14.69 -11.46 -0.70
N TYR A 8 15.05 -11.27 -1.98
CA TYR A 8 16.19 -11.95 -2.59
C TYR A 8 17.25 -10.91 -2.94
N ASN A 9 18.37 -10.95 -2.24
CA ASN A 9 19.43 -9.94 -2.33
C ASN A 9 18.88 -8.51 -2.09
N SER A 10 18.71 -7.72 -3.17
CA SER A 10 18.27 -6.33 -3.15
C SER A 10 16.87 -6.11 -3.76
N GLU A 11 16.18 -7.18 -4.17
CA GLU A 11 14.87 -7.12 -4.80
C GLU A 11 13.81 -7.78 -3.93
N PHE A 12 12.59 -7.24 -4.01
CA PHE A 12 11.41 -7.88 -3.44
C PHE A 12 10.78 -8.75 -4.52
N LEU A 13 10.50 -10.00 -4.19
CA LEU A 13 9.77 -10.92 -5.05
C LEU A 13 8.35 -11.09 -4.51
N LEU A 14 7.34 -10.79 -5.33
CA LEU A 14 5.94 -11.13 -5.05
C LEU A 14 5.59 -12.36 -5.87
N GLU A 15 5.23 -13.46 -5.20
CA GLU A 15 4.91 -14.74 -5.86
C GLU A 15 6.03 -15.25 -6.79
N GLY A 16 7.29 -14.98 -6.42
CA GLY A 16 8.47 -15.38 -7.19
C GLY A 16 8.84 -14.42 -8.33
N MET A 17 8.07 -13.36 -8.60
CA MET A 17 8.39 -12.35 -9.61
C MET A 17 8.93 -11.05 -9.02
N PRO A 18 9.91 -10.38 -9.65
CA PRO A 18 10.40 -9.07 -9.23
C PRO A 18 9.27 -8.05 -9.08
N PHE A 19 9.14 -7.49 -7.88
CA PHE A 19 8.11 -6.54 -7.52
C PHE A 19 8.73 -5.30 -6.88
N ARG A 20 8.55 -4.15 -7.50
CA ARG A 20 8.96 -2.86 -6.92
C ARG A 20 7.81 -2.25 -6.15
N ILE A 21 7.95 -2.15 -4.84
CA ILE A 21 6.96 -1.50 -3.98
C ILE A 21 7.02 0.01 -4.22
N LEU A 22 5.93 0.58 -4.75
CA LEU A 22 5.71 2.02 -4.88
C LEU A 22 4.59 2.39 -3.91
N GLY A 23 5.01 2.77 -2.70
CA GLY A 23 4.13 3.04 -1.57
C GLY A 23 3.66 4.49 -1.52
N GLY A 24 2.41 4.70 -1.13
CA GLY A 24 1.91 5.99 -0.65
C GLY A 24 1.19 5.84 0.68
N SER A 25 1.31 6.85 1.54
CA SER A 25 0.68 6.86 2.86
C SER A 25 -0.70 7.51 2.82
N MET A 26 -1.67 6.85 3.45
CA MET A 26 -3.00 7.41 3.74
C MET A 26 -3.38 7.04 5.16
N HIS A 27 -3.54 8.05 6.02
CA HIS A 27 -4.02 7.86 7.38
C HIS A 27 -5.55 7.76 7.36
N TYR A 28 -6.10 6.55 7.52
CA TYR A 28 -7.56 6.31 7.41
C TYR A 28 -8.39 7.19 8.35
N PHE A 29 -7.85 7.54 9.51
CA PHE A 29 -8.53 8.36 10.52
C PHE A 29 -8.66 9.84 10.14
N ARG A 30 -7.90 10.31 9.15
CA ARG A 30 -7.98 11.69 8.64
C ARG A 30 -8.89 11.85 7.43
N VAL A 31 -9.38 10.75 6.86
CA VAL A 31 -10.19 10.75 5.63
C VAL A 31 -11.54 10.13 5.96
N PRO A 32 -12.68 10.81 5.71
CA PRO A 32 -13.99 10.20 5.85
C PRO A 32 -14.09 8.93 4.99
N ARG A 33 -14.75 7.90 5.51
CA ARG A 33 -14.80 6.56 4.88
C ARG A 33 -15.30 6.59 3.43
N GLU A 34 -16.25 7.46 3.13
CA GLU A 34 -16.82 7.65 1.79
C GLU A 34 -15.77 8.07 0.75
N TYR A 35 -14.69 8.73 1.16
CA TYR A 35 -13.62 9.18 0.26
C TYR A 35 -12.45 8.19 0.15
N TRP A 36 -12.43 7.09 0.89
CA TRP A 36 -11.31 6.14 0.86
C TRP A 36 -11.09 5.56 -0.54
N GLU A 37 -12.19 5.17 -1.21
CA GLU A 37 -12.11 4.64 -2.57
C GLU A 37 -11.55 5.68 -3.55
N ASP A 38 -12.07 6.91 -3.52
CA ASP A 38 -11.58 8.01 -4.36
C ASP A 38 -10.07 8.26 -4.14
N ARG A 39 -9.61 8.26 -2.89
CA ARG A 39 -8.19 8.46 -2.57
C ARG A 39 -7.35 7.28 -3.07
N MET A 40 -7.80 6.04 -2.86
CA MET A 40 -7.09 4.86 -3.36
C MET A 40 -7.03 4.81 -4.89
N LEU A 41 -8.09 5.22 -5.59
CA LEU A 41 -8.11 5.30 -7.06
C LEU A 41 -7.14 6.37 -7.58
N LYS A 42 -7.09 7.54 -6.93
CA LYS A 42 -6.12 8.59 -7.26
C LYS A 42 -4.69 8.13 -7.03
N MET A 43 -4.42 7.43 -5.94
CA MET A 43 -3.10 6.86 -5.66
C MET A 43 -2.69 5.84 -6.73
N ARG A 44 -3.61 4.97 -7.15
CA ARG A 44 -3.38 4.04 -8.26
C ARG A 44 -3.12 4.78 -9.58
N ALA A 45 -3.86 5.86 -9.86
CA ALA A 45 -3.67 6.68 -11.06
C ALA A 45 -2.29 7.37 -11.08
N CYS A 46 -1.73 7.69 -9.90
CA CYS A 46 -0.35 8.17 -9.76
C CYS A 46 0.71 7.07 -9.93
N GLY A 47 0.32 5.82 -10.22
CA GLY A 47 1.24 4.68 -10.39
C GLY A 47 1.66 4.00 -9.08
N LEU A 48 1.00 4.31 -7.96
CA LEU A 48 1.26 3.62 -6.69
C LEU A 48 0.60 2.24 -6.70
N ASN A 49 1.32 1.24 -6.21
CA ASN A 49 0.84 -0.14 -6.13
C ASN A 49 0.60 -0.61 -4.68
N THR A 50 1.05 0.17 -3.70
CA THR A 50 0.97 -0.20 -2.29
C THR A 50 0.47 1.00 -1.48
N LEU A 51 -0.53 0.75 -0.62
CA LEU A 51 -1.03 1.72 0.35
C LEU A 51 -0.44 1.40 1.72
N THR A 52 0.14 2.40 2.39
CA THR A 52 0.51 2.30 3.80
C THR A 52 -0.45 3.12 4.65
N THR A 53 -0.91 2.53 5.75
CA THR A 53 -1.67 3.26 6.77
C THR A 53 -1.10 2.95 8.13
N GLU A 54 -1.07 3.97 8.97
CA GLU A 54 -0.80 3.81 10.39
C GLU A 54 -2.10 3.41 11.08
N VAL A 55 -2.00 2.45 12.00
CA VAL A 55 -3.06 2.17 12.97
C VAL A 55 -2.81 3.12 14.12
N ALA A 56 -3.69 4.10 14.29
CA ALA A 56 -3.66 4.94 15.47
C ALA A 56 -4.21 4.11 16.64
N GLU A 57 -3.32 3.50 17.42
CA GLU A 57 -3.67 3.05 18.77
C GLU A 57 -3.86 4.31 19.61
N THR A 58 -5.10 4.54 20.04
CA THR A 58 -5.45 5.59 21.00
C THR A 58 -4.67 5.37 22.30
N CYS A 59 -4.04 6.43 22.83
CA CYS A 59 -3.70 6.50 24.26
C CYS A 59 -4.95 6.33 25.13
#